data_AF-A0AAD6SB23-F1
#
_entry.id   AF-A0AAD6SB23-F1
#
_cell.length_a   1.000
_cell.length_b   1.000
_cell.length_c   1.000
_cell.angle_alpha   90.00
_cell.angle_beta   90.00
_cell.angle_gamma   90.00
#
_symmetry.space_group_name_H-M   'P 1'
#
loop_
_entity.id
_entity.type
_entity.pdbx_description
1 polymer ?
#
loop_
_entity_poly.entity_id
_entity_poly.type
_entity_poly.pdbx_seq_one_letter_code
_entity_poly.pdbx_strand_id
1 'polypeptide(L)'
;DFGDISWGWHAITALGWFDPDLGGHLILWNLKFVICFALGATILIPSAIVCHSNLPIRAHKKPFSFVQYSARGLFRWIRNGFPTDEAFENTATEEKVECTKEAKTRWEKGVAMYSTVDSLKSWTLCSIV
;
A
#
# COMPACT_ATOMS: atom_id res chain seq x y z
N ASP A 1 3.70 5.45 0.99
CA ASP A 1 2.96 5.66 2.25
C ASP A 1 3.54 4.84 3.39
N PHE A 2 4.32 5.47 4.29
CA PHE A 2 4.90 4.79 5.45
C PHE A 2 3.88 4.60 6.59
N GLY A 3 2.59 4.86 6.35
CA GLY A 3 1.52 4.68 7.34
C GLY A 3 0.92 3.29 7.30
N ASP A 4 1.23 2.46 6.30
CA ASP A 4 0.38 1.35 5.88
C ASP A 4 1.03 -0.01 6.03
N ILE A 5 0.20 -1.05 6.05
CA ILE A 5 0.67 -2.44 6.13
C ILE A 5 1.39 -2.81 4.83
N SER A 6 2.53 -3.49 4.94
CA SER A 6 3.35 -3.85 3.78
C SER A 6 2.69 -4.87 2.85
N TRP A 7 1.81 -5.72 3.37
CA TRP A 7 1.05 -6.74 2.63
C TRP A 7 -0.33 -6.28 2.15
N GLY A 8 -0.64 -4.98 2.29
CA GLY A 8 -1.91 -4.41 1.90
C GLY A 8 -1.88 -3.84 0.48
N TRP A 9 -2.97 -4.07 -0.25
CA TRP A 9 -3.25 -3.36 -1.49
C TRP A 9 -3.98 -2.05 -1.20
N HIS A 10 -3.56 -0.97 -1.83
CA HIS A 10 -4.31 0.28 -1.87
C HIS A 10 -5.15 0.30 -3.14
N ALA A 11 -6.41 0.64 -3.02
CA ALA A 11 -7.26 0.95 -4.17
C ALA A 11 -7.30 2.46 -4.35
N ILE A 12 -6.69 2.93 -5.44
CA ILE A 12 -6.64 4.33 -5.80
C ILE A 12 -7.57 4.52 -6.99
N THR A 13 -8.57 5.38 -6.87
CA THR A 13 -9.47 5.75 -7.96
C THR A 13 -9.17 7.19 -8.41
N ALA A 14 -8.86 7.39 -9.69
CA ALA A 14 -8.67 8.71 -10.26
C ALA A 14 -10.02 9.41 -10.45
N LEU A 15 -10.16 10.63 -9.94
CA LEU A 15 -11.37 11.43 -9.99
C LEU A 15 -11.07 12.86 -10.46
N GLY A 16 -12.12 13.64 -10.71
CA GLY A 16 -12.02 15.05 -11.10
C GLY A 16 -12.14 15.30 -12.60
N TRP A 17 -11.48 16.35 -13.08
CA TRP A 17 -11.59 16.75 -14.47
C TRP A 17 -10.23 17.21 -15.01
N PHE A 18 -9.59 16.33 -15.77
CA PHE A 18 -8.33 16.54 -16.48
C PHE A 18 -8.24 15.58 -17.66
N ASP A 19 -7.30 15.86 -18.57
CA ASP A 19 -6.98 14.97 -19.69
C ASP A 19 -5.85 14.03 -19.25
N PRO A 20 -6.10 12.72 -19.13
CA PRO A 20 -5.12 11.76 -18.64
C PRO A 20 -3.94 11.56 -19.60
N ASP A 21 -4.04 11.94 -20.88
CA ASP A 21 -2.93 11.86 -21.84
C ASP A 21 -1.95 13.04 -21.69
N LEU A 22 -2.36 14.08 -20.96
CA LEU A 22 -1.61 15.33 -20.81
C LEU A 22 -1.05 15.54 -19.39
N GLY A 23 -1.23 14.57 -18.48
CA GLY A 23 -0.73 14.63 -17.11
C GLY A 23 -1.46 13.67 -16.16
N GLY A 24 -1.10 13.69 -14.88
CA GLY A 24 -1.75 12.83 -13.88
C GLY A 24 -1.36 11.35 -13.96
N HIS A 25 -0.37 11.00 -14.77
CA HIS A 25 0.14 9.64 -14.86
C HIS A 25 0.70 9.19 -13.51
N LEU A 26 0.50 7.91 -13.19
CA LEU A 26 1.10 7.27 -12.03
C LEU A 26 2.49 6.77 -12.38
N ILE A 27 3.49 7.18 -11.61
CA ILE A 27 4.87 6.70 -11.70
C ILE A 27 5.08 5.66 -10.60
N LEU A 28 5.51 4.46 -10.97
CA LEU A 28 5.94 3.40 -10.05
C LEU A 28 7.46 3.28 -10.12
N TRP A 29 8.17 4.00 -9.27
CA TRP A 29 9.62 4.21 -9.37
C TRP A 29 10.41 2.91 -9.27
N ASN A 30 10.09 2.05 -8.30
CA ASN A 30 10.80 0.78 -8.11
C ASN A 30 10.62 -0.18 -9.29
N LEU A 31 9.48 -0.07 -10.00
CA LEU A 31 9.14 -0.93 -11.13
C LEU A 31 9.52 -0.32 -12.48
N LYS A 32 10.00 0.93 -12.50
CA LYS A 32 10.32 1.69 -13.72
C LYS A 32 9.14 1.77 -14.70
N PHE A 33 7.92 1.88 -14.18
CA PHE A 33 6.72 2.03 -14.98
C PHE A 33 6.12 3.43 -14.84
N VAL A 34 5.56 3.91 -15.95
CA VAL A 34 4.69 5.09 -16.02
C VAL A 34 3.38 4.62 -16.62
N ILE A 35 2.28 4.86 -15.90
CA ILE A 35 0.95 4.41 -16.27
C ILE A 35 0.09 5.65 -16.54
N CYS A 36 -0.43 5.77 -17.77
CA CYS A 36 -1.51 6.72 -18.05
C CYS A 36 -2.72 6.28 -17.21
N PHE A 37 -3.12 7.13 -16.26
CA PHE A 37 -4.12 6.78 -15.27
C PHE A 37 -5.45 7.44 -15.61
N ALA A 38 -6.28 6.70 -16.33
CA ALA A 38 -7.54 7.19 -16.86
C ALA A 38 -8.51 7.66 -15.77
N LEU A 39 -9.29 8.69 -16.08
CA LEU A 39 -10.31 9.22 -15.17
C LEU A 39 -11.38 8.15 -14.89
N GLY A 40 -11.73 7.96 -13.61
CA GLY A 40 -12.66 6.94 -13.15
C GLY A 40 -12.05 5.54 -13.04
N ALA A 41 -10.83 5.31 -13.54
CA ALA A 41 -10.15 4.04 -13.36
C ALA A 41 -9.69 3.87 -11.92
N THR A 42 -9.66 2.61 -11.48
CA THR A 42 -9.10 2.22 -10.18
C THR A 42 -7.90 1.32 -10.40
N ILE A 43 -6.81 1.62 -9.72
CA ILE A 43 -5.61 0.78 -9.68
C ILE A 43 -5.39 0.23 -8.29
N LEU A 44 -4.99 -1.04 -8.22
CA LEU A 44 -4.52 -1.67 -7.00
C LEU A 44 -2.99 -1.63 -6.99
N ILE A 45 -2.38 -1.02 -5.97
CA ILE A 45 -0.92 -1.03 -5.78
C ILE A 45 -0.51 -1.37 -4.35
N PRO A 46 0.63 -2.04 -4.13
CA PRO A 46 1.19 -2.25 -2.80
C PRO A 46 1.99 -1.00 -2.36
N SER A 47 1.28 0.10 -2.12
CA SER A 47 1.83 1.46 -1.91
C SER A 47 2.83 1.55 -0.74
N ALA A 48 2.67 0.71 0.29
CA ALA A 48 3.56 0.69 1.45
C ALA A 48 5.00 0.23 1.10
N ILE A 49 5.18 -0.49 0.00
CA ILE A 49 6.47 -1.05 -0.44
C ILE A 49 6.91 -0.58 -1.83
N VAL A 50 6.04 0.11 -2.58
CA VAL A 50 6.36 0.69 -3.89
C VAL A 50 6.30 2.22 -3.81
N CYS A 51 7.46 2.85 -3.99
CA CYS A 51 7.58 4.29 -4.17
C CYS A 51 6.85 4.70 -5.45
N HIS A 52 5.91 5.62 -5.29
CA HIS A 52 5.09 6.11 -6.38
C HIS A 52 4.81 7.61 -6.24
N SER A 53 4.44 8.23 -7.36
CA SER A 53 4.06 9.64 -7.43
C SER A 53 3.18 9.89 -8.65
N ASN A 54 2.54 11.05 -8.73
CA ASN A 54 1.76 11.45 -9.91
C ASN A 54 2.50 12.53 -10.70
N LEU A 55 2.43 12.47 -12.03
CA LEU A 55 2.84 13.58 -12.86
C LEU A 55 1.94 14.80 -12.61
N PRO A 56 2.49 16.02 -12.67
CA PRO A 56 1.69 17.23 -12.55
C PRO A 56 0.65 17.29 -13.68
N ILE A 57 -0.48 17.90 -13.36
CA ILE A 57 -1.55 18.16 -14.33
C ILE A 57 -1.46 19.64 -14.72
N ARG A 58 -1.90 19.97 -15.94
CA ARG A 58 -1.96 21.35 -16.46
C ARG A 58 -2.72 22.29 -15.51
N ALA A 59 -2.31 23.56 -15.51
CA ALA A 59 -2.96 24.63 -14.74
C ALA A 59 -4.47 24.69 -15.01
N HIS A 60 -5.24 25.08 -13.99
CA HIS A 60 -6.70 25.21 -14.01
C HIS A 60 -7.51 23.90 -14.10
N LYS A 61 -6.87 22.73 -14.07
CA LYS A 61 -7.54 21.44 -13.88
C LYS A 61 -7.62 21.08 -12.40
N LYS A 62 -8.62 20.27 -12.04
CA LYS A 62 -8.86 19.84 -10.65
C LYS A 62 -8.83 18.32 -10.57
N PRO A 63 -7.65 17.72 -10.33
CA PRO A 63 -7.58 16.31 -10.01
C PRO A 63 -8.09 16.04 -8.60
N PHE A 64 -8.79 14.93 -8.46
CA PHE A 64 -9.11 14.33 -7.17
C PHE A 64 -8.70 12.86 -7.21
N SER A 65 -8.54 12.25 -6.04
CA SER A 65 -8.41 10.80 -5.95
C SER A 65 -9.14 10.32 -4.71
N PHE A 66 -9.65 9.10 -4.80
CA PHE A 66 -10.18 8.37 -3.66
C PHE A 66 -9.24 7.21 -3.37
N VAL A 67 -8.69 7.14 -2.16
CA VAL A 67 -7.70 6.13 -1.77
C VAL A 67 -8.26 5.32 -0.61
N GLN A 68 -8.39 4.01 -0.83
CA GLN A 68 -8.71 3.04 0.20
C GLN A 68 -7.44 2.28 0.55
N TYR A 69 -7.12 2.23 1.83
CA TYR A 69 -5.87 1.66 2.32
C TYR A 69 -6.03 1.03 3.69
N SER A 70 -5.03 0.25 4.10
CA SER A 70 -5.00 -0.42 5.40
C SER A 70 -3.92 0.20 6.29
N ALA A 71 -4.33 1.11 7.17
CA ALA A 71 -3.44 1.85 8.05
C ALA A 71 -2.73 0.91 9.05
N ARG A 72 -1.40 0.88 9.04
CA ARG A 72 -0.56 0.09 9.95
C ARG A 72 -0.81 0.38 11.42
N GLY A 73 -1.13 1.63 11.75
CA GLY A 73 -1.42 2.05 13.13
C GLY A 73 -2.58 1.27 13.75
N LEU A 74 -3.63 0.99 12.99
CA LEU A 74 -4.78 0.21 13.46
C LEU A 74 -4.38 -1.23 13.83
N PHE A 75 -3.53 -1.86 13.01
CA PHE A 75 -3.02 -3.20 13.30
C PHE A 75 -2.10 -3.23 14.51
N ARG A 76 -1.29 -2.18 14.73
CA ARG A 76 -0.49 -2.06 15.97
C ARG A 76 -1.38 -1.89 17.18
N TRP A 77 -2.39 -1.01 17.10
CA TRP A 77 -3.34 -0.78 18.19
C TRP A 77 -4.04 -2.07 18.64
N ILE A 78 -4.52 -2.88 17.68
CA ILE A 78 -5.09 -4.20 17.98
C ILE A 78 -4.05 -5.12 18.64
N ARG A 79 -2.83 -5.21 18.08
CA ARG A 79 -1.75 -6.06 18.62
C ARG A 79 -1.35 -5.66 20.04
N ASN A 80 -1.34 -4.37 20.34
CA ASN A 80 -0.98 -3.85 21.65
C ASN A 80 -2.08 -4.09 22.70
N GLY A 81 -3.24 -4.65 22.32
CA GLY A 81 -4.38 -4.86 23.22
C GLY A 81 -5.28 -3.63 23.38
N PHE A 82 -5.39 -2.80 22.34
CA PHE A 82 -6.16 -1.55 22.31
C PHE A 82 -5.59 -0.28 23.03
N PRO A 83 -4.31 -0.18 23.44
CA PRO A 83 -3.68 1.08 23.79
C PRO A 83 -2.94 1.71 22.60
N THR A 84 -2.65 3.02 22.69
CA THR A 84 -1.73 3.69 21.77
C THR A 84 -0.32 3.08 21.87
N ASP A 85 0.52 3.30 20.86
CA ASP A 85 1.91 2.84 20.94
C ASP A 85 2.64 3.48 22.13
N GLU A 86 2.39 4.77 22.40
CA GLU A 86 2.96 5.46 23.57
C GLU A 86 2.55 4.80 24.89
N ALA A 87 1.27 4.49 25.08
CA ALA A 87 0.79 3.83 26.29
C ALA A 87 1.33 2.40 26.43
N PHE A 88 1.45 1.67 25.32
CA PHE A 88 2.06 0.34 25.29
C PHE A 88 3.56 0.39 25.63
N GLU A 89 4.29 1.35 25.08
CA GLU A 89 5.73 1.52 25.30
C GLU A 89 6.10 1.86 26.76
N ASN A 90 5.16 2.43 27.51
CA ASN A 90 5.29 2.78 28.92
C ASN A 90 5.00 1.61 29.87
N THR A 91 4.45 0.50 29.39
CA THR A 91 3.96 -0.61 30.23
C THR A 91 4.65 -1.96 29.97
N ALA A 92 5.27 -2.16 28.80
CA ALA A 92 5.85 -3.44 28.39
C ALA A 92 7.39 -3.41 28.36
N THR A 93 8.08 -4.25 29.16
CA THR A 93 9.56 -4.33 29.15
C THR A 93 10.07 -5.51 28.31
N GLU A 94 9.54 -6.72 28.50
CA GLU A 94 9.95 -7.92 27.74
C GLU A 94 9.32 -7.95 26.34
N GLU A 95 8.02 -7.67 26.24
CA GLU A 95 7.30 -7.55 24.96
C GLU A 95 7.90 -6.47 24.04
N LYS A 96 8.51 -5.43 24.61
CA LYS A 96 9.16 -4.34 23.86
C LYS A 96 10.41 -4.80 23.13
N VAL A 97 11.18 -5.72 23.71
CA VAL A 97 12.37 -6.29 23.06
C VAL A 97 11.96 -7.12 21.83
N GLU A 98 10.93 -7.94 21.98
CA GLU A 98 10.41 -8.76 20.87
C GLU A 98 9.76 -7.91 19.78
N CYS A 99 8.91 -6.95 20.17
CA CYS A 99 8.26 -6.02 19.26
C CYS A 99 9.26 -5.20 18.43
N THR A 100 10.38 -4.79 19.03
CA THR A 100 11.45 -4.05 18.34
C THR A 100 12.21 -4.93 17.33
N LYS A 101 12.44 -6.21 17.66
CA LYS A 101 13.05 -7.17 16.72
C LYS A 101 12.12 -7.42 15.53
N GLU A 102 10.83 -7.60 15.79
CA GLU A 102 9.84 -7.80 14.74
C GLU A 102 9.67 -6.58 13.85
N ALA A 103 9.73 -5.37 14.40
CA ALA A 103 9.57 -4.13 13.65
C ALA A 103 10.58 -4.01 12.48
N LYS A 104 11.82 -4.47 12.69
CA LYS A 104 12.88 -4.43 11.66
C LYS A 104 12.62 -5.36 10.47
N THR A 105 12.01 -6.52 10.71
CA THR A 105 11.75 -7.56 9.69
C THR A 105 10.30 -7.55 9.19
N ARG A 106 9.43 -6.70 9.74
CA ARG A 106 8.00 -6.67 9.43
C ARG A 106 7.70 -6.41 7.96
N TRP A 107 8.49 -5.55 7.31
CA TRP A 107 8.29 -5.27 5.90
C TRP A 107 8.62 -6.51 5.04
N GLU A 108 9.70 -7.23 5.34
CA GLU A 108 10.11 -8.47 4.67
C GLU A 108 9.04 -9.55 4.82
N LYS A 109 8.57 -9.76 6.06
CA LYS A 109 7.46 -10.68 6.35
C LYS A 109 6.21 -10.31 5.55
N GLY A 110 5.90 -9.01 5.44
CA GLY A 110 4.76 -8.55 4.65
C GLY A 110 4.92 -8.76 3.15
N VAL A 111 6.11 -8.55 2.59
CA VAL A 111 6.40 -8.86 1.17
C VAL A 111 6.19 -10.35 0.91
N ALA A 112 6.60 -11.22 1.83
CA ALA A 112 6.42 -12.66 1.72
C ALA A 112 4.94 -13.12 1.76
N MET A 113 4.00 -12.25 2.16
CA MET A 113 2.57 -12.58 2.14
C MET A 113 1.92 -12.38 0.76
N TYR A 114 2.59 -11.73 -0.19
CA TYR A 114 2.06 -11.64 -1.56
C TYR A 114 2.21 -12.97 -2.29
N SER A 115 1.25 -13.25 -3.17
CA SER A 115 1.36 -14.37 -4.10
C SER A 115 2.54 -14.18 -5.05
N THR A 116 3.24 -15.26 -5.35
CA THR A 116 4.25 -15.29 -6.41
C THR A 116 3.58 -15.63 -7.74
N VAL A 117 4.26 -15.35 -8.85
CA VAL A 117 3.76 -15.74 -10.17
C VAL A 117 3.57 -17.25 -10.25
N ASP A 118 4.47 -18.03 -9.66
CA ASP A 118 4.38 -19.49 -9.63
C ASP A 118 3.23 -19.98 -8.76
N SER A 119 3.00 -19.34 -7.60
CA SER A 119 1.84 -19.67 -6.76
C SER A 119 0.53 -19.34 -7.47
N LEU A 120 0.46 -18.31 -8.30
CA LEU A 120 -0.76 -18.01 -9.07
C LEU A 120 -0.98 -19.03 -10.19
N LYS A 121 0.07 -19.43 -10.90
CA LYS A 121 -0.02 -20.41 -11.99
C LYS A 121 -0.46 -21.79 -11.51
N SER A 122 -0.05 -22.21 -10.31
CA SER A 122 -0.46 -23.51 -9.75
C SER A 122 -1.96 -23.56 -9.41
N TRP A 123 -2.59 -22.41 -9.16
CA TRP A 123 -4.03 -22.32 -8.89
C TRP A 123 -4.87 -22.49 -10.16
N THR A 124 -4.41 -21.98 -11.30
CA THR A 124 -5.14 -22.12 -12.58
C THR A 124 -5.26 -23.58 -13.04
N LEU A 125 -4.35 -24.45 -12.60
CA LEU A 125 -4.41 -25.89 -12.87
C LEU A 125 -5.40 -26.65 -11.97
N CYS A 126 -5.79 -26.09 -10.83
CA CYS A 126 -6.64 -26.76 -9.84
C CYS A 126 -8.14 -26.38 -9.97
N SER A 127 -8.46 -25.32 -10.70
CA SER A 127 -9.82 -24.74 -10.76
C SER A 127 -10.61 -25.03 -12.05
N ILE A 128 -10.11 -25.93 -12.92
CA ILE A 128 -10.76 -26.31 -14.20
C ILE A 128 -11.19 -27.80 -14.20
N VAL A 129 -11.34 -28.42 -13.02
CA VAL A 129 -11.94 -29.77 -12.89
C VAL A 129 -13.28 -29.68 -12.19
#